data_AF-A0A7S0Z066-F1
#
_entry.id   AF-A0A7S0Z066-F1
#
_cell.length_a   1.000
_cell.length_b   1.000
_cell.length_c   1.000
_cell.angle_alpha   90.00
_cell.angle_beta   90.00
_cell.angle_gamma   90.00
#
_symmetry.space_group_name_H-M   'P 1'
#
loop_
_entity.id
_entity.type
_entity.pdbx_description
1 polymer ?
#
loop_
_entity_poly.entity_id
_entity_poly.type
_entity_poly.pdbx_seq_one_letter_code
_entity_poly.pdbx_strand_id
1 'polypeptide(L)'
;LPPPPRRPEKQDMKVFAEGVTTIVETNKRVASHYFADGAVDYACPPMRALLHIMRDGHYEGMRISDPKIREMFTRESVLASDWYRQRLVTFQQTEAMRLTRGIKYMEQFVASITNVKGDDWKGQQLVRDLNILGRLESCRSKLQEVMSPAYLDFIHGSIGVDPAIYNVEGNNFEI
;
A
#
# COMPACT_ATOMS: atom_id res chain seq x y z
N LEU A 1 -26.98 31.85 2.06
CA LEU A 1 -26.85 31.84 0.59
C LEU A 1 -27.84 30.81 0.04
N PRO A 2 -28.61 31.13 -1.02
CA PRO A 2 -29.40 30.12 -1.72
C PRO A 2 -28.46 29.02 -2.28
N PRO A 3 -28.94 27.76 -2.41
CA PRO A 3 -28.12 26.68 -2.94
C PRO A 3 -27.72 26.96 -4.38
N PRO A 4 -26.50 26.54 -4.80
CA PRO A 4 -26.07 26.72 -6.18
C PRO A 4 -27.00 25.97 -7.14
N PRO A 5 -27.17 26.46 -8.38
CA PRO A 5 -28.01 25.81 -9.38
C PRO A 5 -27.49 24.42 -9.74
N ARG A 6 -28.40 23.44 -9.82
CA ARG A 6 -28.09 22.01 -9.99
C ARG A 6 -27.75 21.57 -11.42
N ARG A 7 -27.69 22.52 -12.38
CA ARG A 7 -27.53 22.29 -13.82
C ARG A 7 -26.71 23.42 -14.46
N PRO A 8 -25.39 23.48 -14.23
CA PRO A 8 -24.53 24.55 -14.74
C PRO A 8 -24.54 24.64 -16.27
N GLU A 9 -24.80 23.54 -16.98
CA GLU A 9 -24.91 23.48 -18.44
C GLU A 9 -26.05 24.34 -19.00
N LYS A 10 -27.06 24.68 -18.19
CA LYS A 10 -28.16 25.58 -18.58
C LYS A 10 -27.80 27.07 -18.48
N GLN A 11 -26.73 27.41 -17.77
CA GLN A 11 -26.27 28.79 -17.65
C GLN A 11 -25.54 29.21 -18.92
N ASP A 12 -24.60 28.38 -19.37
CA ASP A 12 -23.90 28.54 -20.65
C ASP A 12 -23.35 27.17 -21.09
N MET A 13 -23.89 26.63 -22.18
CA MET A 13 -23.48 25.32 -22.72
C MET A 13 -22.06 25.35 -23.30
N LYS A 14 -21.63 26.48 -23.86
CA LYS A 14 -20.30 26.62 -24.45
C LYS A 14 -19.24 26.56 -23.36
N VAL A 15 -19.44 27.35 -22.29
CA VAL A 15 -18.53 27.36 -21.13
C VAL A 15 -18.50 25.98 -20.46
N PHE A 16 -19.64 25.30 -20.35
CA PHE A 16 -19.68 23.93 -19.83
C PHE A 16 -18.85 22.94 -20.68
N ALA A 17 -18.99 22.98 -22.01
CA ALA A 17 -18.25 22.11 -22.92
C ALA A 17 -16.73 22.40 -22.92
N GLU A 18 -16.33 23.67 -22.85
CA GLU A 18 -14.94 24.08 -22.68
C GLU A 18 -14.33 23.56 -21.37
N GLY A 19 -15.12 23.61 -20.28
CA GLY A 19 -14.72 23.05 -18.99
C GLY A 19 -14.49 21.53 -19.05
N VAL A 20 -15.39 20.78 -19.68
CA VAL A 20 -15.21 19.33 -19.88
C VAL A 20 -13.99 19.03 -20.74
N THR A 21 -13.76 19.80 -21.81
CA THR A 21 -12.56 19.67 -22.67
C THR A 21 -11.28 19.86 -21.87
N THR A 22 -11.24 20.91 -21.04
CA THR A 22 -10.10 21.19 -20.15
C THR A 22 -9.82 20.05 -19.18
N ILE A 23 -10.87 19.42 -18.62
CA ILE A 23 -10.73 18.24 -17.74
C ILE A 23 -10.10 17.08 -18.51
N VAL A 24 -10.58 16.78 -19.72
CA VAL A 24 -10.05 15.67 -20.54
C VAL A 24 -8.59 15.91 -20.92
N GLU A 25 -8.23 17.13 -21.35
CA GLU A 25 -6.84 17.49 -21.66
C GLU A 25 -5.92 17.40 -20.44
N THR A 26 -6.41 17.85 -19.29
CA THR A 26 -5.67 17.73 -18.02
C THR A 26 -5.45 16.28 -17.63
N ASN A 27 -6.49 15.44 -17.72
CA ASN A 27 -6.39 14.01 -17.44
C ASN A 27 -5.37 13.33 -18.37
N LYS A 28 -5.38 13.64 -19.66
CA LYS A 28 -4.40 13.12 -20.62
C LYS A 28 -2.98 13.53 -20.26
N ARG A 29 -2.76 14.80 -19.89
CA ARG A 29 -1.45 15.30 -19.46
C ARG A 29 -0.96 14.60 -18.20
N VAL A 30 -1.81 14.48 -17.17
CA VAL A 30 -1.47 13.78 -15.92
C VAL A 30 -1.13 12.32 -16.19
N ALA A 31 -1.95 11.61 -16.96
CA ALA A 31 -1.67 10.22 -17.32
C ALA A 31 -0.33 10.09 -18.06
N SER A 32 -0.02 11.01 -18.97
CA SER A 32 1.24 10.99 -19.74
C SER A 32 2.48 11.02 -18.84
N HIS A 33 2.43 11.65 -17.67
CA HIS A 33 3.56 11.64 -16.73
C HIS A 33 3.88 10.24 -16.20
N TYR A 34 2.86 9.44 -15.84
CA TYR A 34 3.04 8.05 -15.37
C TYR A 34 3.66 7.13 -16.43
N PHE A 35 3.51 7.46 -17.71
CA PHE A 35 4.15 6.71 -18.79
C PHE A 35 5.57 7.21 -19.05
N ALA A 36 5.82 8.50 -18.87
CA ALA A 36 7.13 9.11 -19.11
C ALA A 36 8.17 8.64 -18.08
N ASP A 37 7.76 8.38 -16.84
CA ASP A 37 8.61 7.89 -15.75
C ASP A 37 8.56 6.37 -15.55
N GLY A 38 7.74 5.65 -16.33
CA GLY A 38 7.54 4.20 -16.19
C GLY A 38 6.70 3.79 -14.97
N ALA A 39 6.15 4.73 -14.20
CA ALA A 39 5.34 4.43 -13.02
C ALA A 39 4.07 3.64 -13.35
N VAL A 40 3.60 3.69 -14.59
CA VAL A 40 2.48 2.88 -15.09
C VAL A 40 2.71 1.39 -14.89
N ASP A 41 3.96 0.93 -14.88
CA ASP A 41 4.28 -0.50 -14.73
C ASP A 41 4.07 -1.01 -13.29
N TYR A 42 3.99 -0.11 -12.32
CA TYR A 42 3.69 -0.42 -10.93
C TYR A 42 2.21 -0.20 -10.57
N ALA A 43 1.43 0.38 -11.49
CA ALA A 43 0.01 0.58 -11.26
C ALA A 43 -0.74 -0.77 -11.20
N CYS A 44 -1.66 -0.90 -10.24
CA CYS A 44 -2.55 -2.05 -10.21
C CYS A 44 -3.40 -2.14 -11.49
N PRO A 45 -3.86 -3.33 -11.90
CA PRO A 45 -4.52 -3.53 -13.19
C PRO A 45 -5.64 -2.53 -13.53
N PRO A 46 -6.62 -2.22 -12.64
CA PRO A 46 -7.66 -1.24 -12.97
C PRO A 46 -7.10 0.17 -13.19
N MET A 47 -6.07 0.56 -12.43
CA MET A 47 -5.45 1.88 -12.57
C MET A 47 -4.61 1.98 -13.85
N ARG A 48 -3.88 0.92 -14.21
CA ARG A 48 -3.16 0.82 -15.48
C ARG A 48 -4.11 1.02 -16.66
N ALA A 49 -5.24 0.30 -16.65
CA ALA A 49 -6.26 0.44 -17.70
C ALA A 49 -6.82 1.87 -17.79
N LEU A 50 -7.11 2.49 -16.64
CA LEU A 50 -7.60 3.87 -16.59
C LEU A 50 -6.57 4.88 -17.12
N LEU A 51 -5.29 4.74 -16.76
CA LEU A 51 -4.21 5.60 -17.25
C LEU A 51 -4.07 5.52 -18.77
N HIS A 52 -4.15 4.32 -19.35
CA HIS A 52 -4.20 4.15 -20.81
C HIS A 52 -5.42 4.82 -21.43
N ILE A 53 -6.61 4.66 -20.85
CA ILE A 53 -7.82 5.32 -21.36
C ILE A 53 -7.70 6.84 -21.28
N MET A 54 -7.11 7.38 -20.21
CA MET A 54 -6.89 8.82 -20.07
C MET A 54 -5.91 9.36 -21.12
N ARG A 55 -4.84 8.62 -21.43
CA ARG A 55 -3.80 9.06 -22.39
C ARG A 55 -4.19 8.83 -23.85
N ASP A 56 -4.64 7.60 -24.14
CA ASP A 56 -4.80 7.04 -25.49
C ASP A 56 -6.27 6.96 -25.92
N GLY A 57 -7.22 7.16 -24.99
CA GLY A 57 -8.66 7.06 -25.25
C GLY A 57 -9.21 5.63 -25.19
N HIS A 58 -8.34 4.62 -25.07
CA HIS A 58 -8.71 3.22 -24.94
C HIS A 58 -7.67 2.42 -24.16
N TYR A 59 -8.07 1.25 -23.66
CA TYR A 59 -7.17 0.21 -23.15
C TYR A 59 -7.54 -1.10 -23.87
N GLU A 60 -6.61 -1.67 -24.65
CA GLU A 60 -6.87 -2.88 -25.44
C GLU A 60 -8.14 -2.78 -26.34
N GLY A 61 -8.38 -1.59 -26.90
CA GLY A 61 -9.59 -1.30 -27.70
C GLY A 61 -10.86 -1.01 -26.90
N MET A 62 -10.85 -1.20 -25.58
CA MET A 62 -11.97 -0.90 -24.68
C MET A 62 -11.97 0.57 -24.23
N ARG A 63 -13.15 1.16 -24.07
CA ARG A 63 -13.34 2.52 -23.55
C ARG A 63 -13.80 2.49 -22.09
N ILE A 64 -13.85 3.65 -21.43
CA ILE A 64 -14.31 3.79 -20.03
C ILE A 64 -15.74 3.27 -19.79
N SER A 65 -16.58 3.21 -20.82
CA SER A 65 -17.94 2.68 -20.74
C SER A 65 -18.01 1.15 -20.86
N ASP A 66 -16.91 0.48 -21.19
CA ASP A 66 -16.88 -0.97 -21.36
C ASP A 66 -17.17 -1.67 -20.02
N PRO A 67 -18.13 -2.62 -19.97
CA PRO A 67 -18.44 -3.37 -18.76
C PRO A 67 -17.22 -4.07 -18.15
N LYS A 68 -16.29 -4.57 -18.96
CA LYS A 68 -15.08 -5.24 -18.45
C LYS A 68 -14.17 -4.28 -17.70
N ILE A 69 -14.01 -3.06 -18.22
CA ILE A 69 -13.25 -2.01 -17.52
C ILE A 69 -13.92 -1.66 -16.20
N ARG A 70 -15.26 -1.52 -16.19
CA ARG A 70 -16.01 -1.21 -14.96
C ARG A 70 -15.95 -2.33 -13.93
N GLU A 71 -15.99 -3.58 -14.37
CA GLU A 71 -15.90 -4.76 -13.52
C GLU A 71 -14.59 -4.81 -12.74
N MET A 72 -13.46 -4.35 -13.32
CA MET A 72 -12.18 -4.31 -12.61
C MET A 72 -12.18 -3.40 -11.36
N PHE A 73 -13.14 -2.48 -11.25
CA PHE A 73 -13.28 -1.56 -10.11
C PHE A 73 -14.32 -2.01 -9.09
N THR A 74 -15.01 -3.14 -9.30
CA THR A 74 -15.96 -3.66 -8.31
C THR A 74 -15.20 -4.24 -7.12
N ARG A 75 -15.84 -4.19 -5.94
CA ARG A 75 -15.26 -4.73 -4.72
C ARG A 75 -14.97 -6.23 -4.89
N GLU A 76 -15.90 -6.94 -5.50
CA GLU A 76 -15.85 -8.39 -5.70
C GLU A 76 -14.65 -8.76 -6.57
N SER A 77 -14.45 -8.06 -7.70
CA SER A 77 -13.31 -8.29 -8.59
C SER A 77 -11.99 -7.97 -7.93
N VAL A 78 -11.91 -6.89 -7.15
CA VAL A 78 -10.69 -6.53 -6.41
C VAL A 78 -10.35 -7.61 -5.39
N LEU A 79 -11.30 -8.01 -4.54
CA LEU A 79 -11.06 -9.00 -3.49
C LEU A 79 -10.74 -10.39 -4.04
N ALA A 80 -11.29 -10.76 -5.20
CA ALA A 80 -11.00 -12.03 -5.87
C ALA A 80 -9.70 -12.04 -6.67
N SER A 81 -9.04 -10.89 -6.86
CA SER A 81 -7.90 -10.77 -7.76
C SER A 81 -6.56 -11.22 -7.14
N ASP A 82 -5.70 -11.81 -7.98
CA ASP A 82 -4.36 -12.22 -7.57
C ASP A 82 -3.48 -11.03 -7.17
N TRP A 83 -3.61 -9.89 -7.85
CA TRP A 83 -2.83 -8.69 -7.51
C TRP A 83 -3.18 -8.16 -6.11
N TYR A 84 -4.45 -8.24 -5.71
CA TYR A 84 -4.86 -7.87 -4.37
C TYR A 84 -4.34 -8.87 -3.32
N ARG A 85 -4.47 -10.17 -3.61
CA ARG A 85 -3.89 -11.23 -2.76
C ARG A 85 -2.39 -11.04 -2.57
N GLN A 86 -1.66 -10.67 -3.62
CA GLN A 86 -0.23 -10.38 -3.56
C GLN A 86 0.08 -9.24 -2.57
N ARG A 87 -0.72 -8.16 -2.56
CA ARG A 87 -0.56 -7.06 -1.59
C ARG A 87 -0.71 -7.51 -0.14
N LEU A 88 -1.62 -8.45 0.13
CA LEU A 88 -1.83 -9.01 1.48
C LEU A 88 -0.69 -9.94 1.89
N VAL A 89 -0.23 -10.79 0.97
CA VAL A 89 0.90 -11.68 1.21
C VAL A 89 2.19 -10.89 1.46
N THR A 90 2.46 -9.86 0.65
CA THR A 90 3.60 -8.96 0.89
C THR A 90 3.45 -8.26 2.24
N PHE A 91 2.25 -7.82 2.63
CA PHE A 91 2.03 -7.20 3.93
C PHE A 91 2.41 -8.13 5.08
N GLN A 92 1.93 -9.38 5.03
CA GLN A 92 2.25 -10.41 6.01
C GLN A 92 3.75 -10.66 6.11
N GLN A 93 4.43 -10.81 4.97
CA GLN A 93 5.87 -11.07 4.90
C GLN A 93 6.69 -9.90 5.47
N THR A 94 6.36 -8.68 5.08
CA THR A 94 7.01 -7.46 5.58
C THR A 94 6.80 -7.31 7.08
N GLU A 95 5.59 -7.54 7.59
CA GLU A 95 5.31 -7.44 9.01
C GLU A 95 6.07 -8.50 9.82
N ALA A 96 6.14 -9.74 9.31
CA ALA A 96 6.96 -10.79 9.90
C ALA A 96 8.46 -10.43 9.91
N MET A 97 8.98 -9.87 8.82
CA MET A 97 10.36 -9.39 8.73
C MET A 97 10.64 -8.28 9.75
N ARG A 98 9.74 -7.28 9.83
CA ARG A 98 9.84 -6.17 10.79
C ARG A 98 9.86 -6.65 12.24
N LEU A 99 8.97 -7.58 12.59
CA LEU A 99 8.91 -8.17 13.93
C LEU A 99 10.16 -8.99 14.25
N THR A 100 10.62 -9.82 13.31
CA THR A 100 11.84 -10.63 13.45
C THR A 100 13.07 -9.76 13.68
N ARG A 101 13.21 -8.68 12.92
CA ARG A 101 14.29 -7.69 13.09
C ARG A 101 14.21 -7.01 14.46
N GLY A 102 13.01 -6.59 14.90
CA GLY A 102 12.80 -6.01 16.22
C GLY A 102 13.15 -6.96 17.37
N ILE A 103 12.75 -8.24 17.26
CA ILE A 103 13.10 -9.28 18.23
C ILE A 103 14.62 -9.43 18.31
N LYS A 104 15.30 -9.60 17.17
CA LYS A 104 16.75 -9.75 17.11
C LYS A 104 17.48 -8.56 17.76
N TYR A 105 17.06 -7.32 17.48
CA TYR A 105 17.66 -6.15 18.11
C TYR A 105 17.47 -6.12 19.62
N MET A 106 16.26 -6.44 20.12
CA MET A 106 16.00 -6.47 21.55
C MET A 106 16.76 -7.59 22.25
N GLU A 107 16.89 -8.77 21.63
CA GLU A 107 17.70 -9.88 22.13
C GLU A 107 19.19 -9.52 22.21
N GLN A 108 19.72 -8.88 21.17
CA GLN A 108 21.11 -8.40 21.15
C GLN A 108 21.36 -7.34 22.22
N PHE A 109 20.41 -6.42 22.41
CA PHE A 109 20.48 -5.41 23.46
C PHE A 109 20.46 -6.01 24.87
N VAL A 110 19.61 -7.01 25.12
CA VAL A 110 19.59 -7.69 26.41
C VAL A 110 20.89 -8.49 26.63
N ALA A 111 21.35 -9.20 25.61
CA ALA A 111 22.58 -9.99 25.68
C ALA A 111 23.83 -9.12 25.90
N SER A 112 23.87 -7.91 25.32
CA SER A 112 25.00 -7.00 25.50
C SER A 112 25.12 -6.50 26.95
N ILE A 113 24.01 -6.43 27.69
CA ILE A 113 24.00 -6.05 29.10
C ILE A 113 24.41 -7.24 29.99
N THR A 114 23.95 -8.45 29.69
CA THR A 114 24.23 -9.64 30.52
C THR A 114 25.64 -10.19 30.35
N ASN A 115 26.29 -9.92 29.20
CA ASN A 115 27.60 -10.50 28.87
C ASN A 115 28.80 -9.61 29.27
N VAL A 116 28.56 -8.45 29.89
CA VAL A 116 29.64 -7.53 30.32
C VAL A 116 30.36 -8.10 31.55
N LYS A 117 31.70 -8.05 31.54
CA LYS A 117 32.52 -8.33 32.73
C LYS A 117 32.38 -7.16 33.70
N GLY A 118 31.52 -7.34 34.70
CA GLY A 118 31.13 -6.32 35.67
C GLY A 118 29.61 -6.17 35.68
N ASP A 119 29.03 -5.89 36.84
CA ASP A 119 27.58 -5.80 37.01
C ASP A 119 27.07 -4.48 36.39
N ASP A 120 26.63 -4.52 35.12
CA ASP A 120 26.01 -3.37 34.44
C ASP A 120 24.58 -3.12 34.98
N TRP A 121 24.54 -2.63 36.22
CA TRP A 121 23.30 -2.37 36.95
C TRP A 121 22.42 -1.33 36.24
N LYS A 122 23.01 -0.38 35.50
CA LYS A 122 22.27 0.64 34.74
C LYS A 122 21.56 0.02 33.54
N GLY A 123 22.27 -0.82 32.77
CA GLY A 123 21.67 -1.59 31.68
C GLY A 123 20.54 -2.49 32.18
N GLN A 124 20.76 -3.20 33.29
CA GLN A 124 19.74 -4.05 33.90
C GLN A 124 18.52 -3.24 34.38
N GLN A 125 18.72 -2.06 34.96
CA GLN A 125 17.64 -1.16 35.34
C GLN A 125 16.85 -0.72 34.11
N LEU A 126 17.53 -0.31 33.02
CA LEU A 126 16.88 0.12 31.79
C LEU A 126 16.03 -0.99 31.16
N VAL A 127 16.52 -2.24 31.17
CA VAL A 127 15.75 -3.42 30.70
C VAL A 127 14.47 -3.61 31.49
N ARG A 128 14.50 -3.40 32.81
CA ARG A 128 13.31 -3.47 33.69
C ARG A 128 12.37 -2.29 33.46
N ASP A 129 12.88 -1.07 33.49
CA ASP A 129 12.09 0.17 33.39
C ASP A 129 11.37 0.27 32.03
N LEU A 130 12.00 -0.18 30.95
CA LEU A 130 11.39 -0.23 29.62
C LEU A 130 10.59 -1.52 29.34
N ASN A 131 10.58 -2.46 30.28
CA ASN A 131 9.96 -3.78 30.15
C ASN A 131 10.35 -4.50 28.82
N ILE A 132 11.66 -4.54 28.52
CA ILE A 132 12.16 -5.08 27.24
C ILE A 132 11.80 -6.56 27.08
N LEU A 133 11.84 -7.33 28.16
CA LEU A 133 11.47 -8.75 28.14
C LEU A 133 9.97 -8.98 27.84
N GLY A 134 9.08 -8.16 28.41
CA GLY A 134 7.65 -8.24 28.10
C GLY A 134 7.34 -7.81 26.66
N ARG A 135 8.07 -6.84 26.12
CA ARG A 135 7.97 -6.42 24.71
C ARG A 135 8.47 -7.52 23.77
N LEU A 136 9.58 -8.20 24.12
CA LEU A 136 10.09 -9.35 23.38
C LEU A 136 9.03 -10.45 23.26
N GLU A 137 8.40 -10.82 24.37
CA GLU A 137 7.37 -11.86 24.38
C GLU A 137 6.14 -11.45 23.55
N SER A 138 5.72 -10.18 23.67
CA SER A 138 4.63 -9.62 22.87
C SER A 138 4.95 -9.65 21.37
N CYS A 139 6.17 -9.30 20.98
CA CYS A 139 6.61 -9.35 19.59
C CYS A 139 6.69 -10.78 19.06
N ARG A 140 7.13 -11.76 19.86
CA ARG A 140 7.15 -13.18 19.48
C ARG A 140 5.74 -13.74 19.28
N SER A 141 4.83 -13.44 20.20
CA SER A 141 3.41 -13.81 20.07
C SER A 141 2.79 -13.18 18.82
N LYS A 142 3.07 -11.89 18.56
CA LYS A 142 2.60 -11.22 17.35
C LYS A 142 3.19 -11.81 16.08
N LEU A 143 4.47 -12.19 16.09
CA LEU A 143 5.12 -12.85 14.95
C LEU A 143 4.44 -14.19 14.63
N GLN A 144 4.11 -14.99 15.65
CA GLN A 144 3.37 -16.24 15.47
C GLN A 144 1.98 -16.00 14.88
N GLU A 145 1.25 -14.99 15.36
CA GLU A 145 -0.04 -14.58 14.80
C GLU A 145 0.10 -14.19 13.34
N VAL A 146 1.04 -13.30 13.01
CA VAL A 146 1.27 -12.78 11.65
C VAL A 146 1.66 -13.91 10.69
N MET A 147 2.51 -14.85 11.11
CA MET A 147 2.92 -15.98 10.27
C MET A 147 1.82 -17.05 10.11
N SER A 148 0.72 -16.97 10.85
CA SER A 148 -0.38 -17.92 10.73
C SER A 148 -1.14 -17.72 9.41
N PRO A 149 -1.66 -18.80 8.78
CA PRO A 149 -2.51 -18.68 7.60
C PRO A 149 -3.79 -17.84 7.86
N ALA A 150 -4.35 -17.92 9.07
CA ALA A 150 -5.53 -17.18 9.48
C ALA A 150 -5.33 -15.65 9.48
N TYR A 151 -4.07 -15.19 9.52
CA TYR A 151 -3.76 -13.77 9.46
C TYR A 151 -4.14 -13.17 8.10
N LEU A 152 -4.00 -13.91 7.00
CA LEU A 152 -4.40 -13.44 5.67
C LEU A 152 -5.91 -13.21 5.60
N ASP A 153 -6.69 -14.09 6.21
CA ASP A 153 -8.15 -13.93 6.29
C ASP A 153 -8.52 -12.74 7.19
N PHE A 154 -7.77 -12.53 8.28
CA PHE A 154 -7.98 -11.38 9.18
C PHE A 154 -7.73 -10.04 8.48
N ILE A 155 -6.71 -9.94 7.62
CA ILE A 155 -6.40 -8.70 6.89
C ILE A 155 -7.14 -8.58 5.55
N HIS A 156 -7.94 -9.57 5.18
CA HIS A 156 -8.74 -9.53 3.96
C HIS A 156 -9.79 -8.42 4.02
N GLY A 157 -9.78 -7.54 3.03
CA GLY A 157 -10.53 -6.28 3.03
C GLY A 157 -9.71 -5.04 3.42
N SER A 158 -8.48 -5.21 3.93
CA SER A 158 -7.53 -4.11 4.11
C SER A 158 -6.84 -3.71 2.79
N ILE A 159 -6.03 -2.64 2.81
CA ILE A 159 -5.30 -2.14 1.62
C ILE A 159 -4.04 -2.94 1.27
N GLY A 160 -3.53 -3.77 2.20
CA GLY A 160 -2.21 -4.40 2.08
C GLY A 160 -1.06 -3.41 1.89
N VAL A 161 0.04 -3.87 1.29
CA VAL A 161 1.16 -3.00 0.85
C VAL A 161 1.42 -3.17 -0.63
N ASP A 162 2.13 -2.22 -1.22
CA ASP A 162 2.62 -2.32 -2.59
C ASP A 162 3.81 -3.29 -2.68
N PRO A 163 3.70 -4.42 -3.40
CA PRO A 163 4.81 -5.35 -3.60
C PRO A 163 6.04 -4.72 -4.25
N ALA A 164 5.84 -3.71 -5.09
CA ALA A 164 6.92 -3.03 -5.79
C ALA A 164 7.86 -2.24 -4.88
N ILE A 165 7.44 -1.91 -3.65
CA ILE A 165 8.29 -1.20 -2.68
C ILE A 165 9.18 -2.16 -1.90
N TYR A 166 8.71 -3.40 -1.68
CA TYR A 166 9.35 -4.36 -0.79
C TYR A 166 10.16 -5.44 -1.52
N ASN A 167 9.89 -5.68 -2.81
CA ASN A 167 10.59 -6.69 -3.60
C ASN A 167 11.80 -6.14 -4.38
N VAL A 168 12.27 -4.93 -4.07
CA VAL A 168 13.44 -4.32 -4.74
C VAL A 168 14.71 -4.63 -3.96
N GLU A 169 15.73 -5.15 -4.64
CA GLU A 169 17.08 -5.34 -4.08
C GLU A 169 17.65 -4.00 -3.59
N GLY A 170 18.24 -3.99 -2.38
CA GLY A 170 18.84 -2.80 -1.79
C GLY A 170 17.83 -1.81 -1.20
N ASN A 171 16.59 -2.23 -0.93
CA ASN A 171 15.65 -1.39 -0.21
C ASN A 171 16.11 -1.13 1.23
N ASN A 172 15.66 -0.01 1.83
CA ASN A 172 16.05 0.37 3.21
C ASN A 172 15.58 -0.62 4.30
N PHE A 173 14.83 -1.67 3.94
CA PHE A 173 14.42 -2.73 4.84
C PHE A 173 15.43 -3.89 4.87
N GLU A 174 16.33 -4.01 3.89
CA GLU A 174 17.49 -4.90 3.86
C GLU A 174 18.67 -4.32 4.67
N ILE A 175 18.55 -4.25 6.00
CA ILE A 175 19.64 -3.85 6.92
C ILE A 175 19.75 -4.84 8.08
#